data_AF-A0A914PYD5-F1
#
_entry.id   AF-A0A914PYD5-F1
#
_cell.length_a   1.000
_cell.length_b   1.000
_cell.length_c   1.000
_cell.angle_alpha   90.00
_cell.angle_beta   90.00
_cell.angle_gamma   90.00
#
_symmetry.space_group_name_H-M   'P 1'
#
loop_
_entity.id
_entity.type
_entity.pdbx_description
1 polymer ?
#
loop_
_entity_poly.entity_id
_entity_poly.type
_entity_poly.pdbx_seq_one_letter_code
_entity_poly.pdbx_strand_id
1 'polypeptide(L)'
;MENGCVEHDGLIMPAKMSDELKTLNVYVDQTAFDSLESTRRMLALCEESKEAGIKTLVMLDDQGEQLERVEGNLDTINTDMKEAEEHLKGMEKCCGLCILPCMKGEDFEKNSEYSKTWKKDDDGGVISDQPRITVGDNGMGPQGGYVTRITNDAREDEMDENIQQVSTMVGNLRNMAIDMSTEVSNQNRQLDRIKDKTDSNEVRVESANKRTSNLIKKS
;
A
#
# COMPACT_ATOMS: atom_id res chain seq x y z
N MET A 1 -46.04 -24.11 48.76
CA MET A 1 -44.90 -23.19 48.60
C MET A 1 -44.72 -23.03 47.10
N GLU A 2 -45.46 -22.09 46.52
CA GLU A 2 -45.48 -21.85 45.07
C GLU A 2 -44.18 -21.20 44.64
N ASN A 3 -43.63 -21.70 43.53
CA ASN A 3 -42.37 -21.27 42.96
C ASN A 3 -42.39 -19.76 42.69
N GLY A 4 -41.56 -19.01 43.41
CA GLY A 4 -41.53 -17.55 43.41
C GLY A 4 -40.97 -16.89 42.15
N CYS A 5 -41.05 -17.56 40.99
CA CYS A 5 -40.57 -17.09 39.69
C CYS A 5 -41.67 -17.24 38.63
N VAL A 6 -41.71 -16.29 37.70
CA VAL A 6 -42.60 -16.24 36.54
C VAL A 6 -41.75 -16.10 35.27
N GLU A 7 -42.19 -16.76 34.20
CA GLU A 7 -41.59 -16.59 32.88
C GLU A 7 -42.16 -15.32 32.24
N HIS A 8 -41.29 -14.43 31.78
CA HIS A 8 -41.66 -13.21 31.07
C HIS A 8 -40.77 -13.12 29.82
N ASP A 9 -41.36 -13.27 28.62
CA ASP A 9 -40.67 -13.29 27.33
C ASP A 9 -39.43 -14.21 27.30
N GLY A 10 -39.57 -15.44 27.84
CA GLY A 10 -38.52 -16.47 27.83
C GLY A 10 -37.47 -16.37 28.94
N LEU A 11 -37.48 -15.32 29.77
CA LEU A 11 -36.65 -15.20 30.96
C LEU A 11 -37.41 -15.56 32.24
N ILE A 12 -36.77 -16.33 33.12
CA ILE A 12 -37.31 -16.68 34.45
C ILE A 12 -36.97 -15.56 35.43
N MET A 13 -37.98 -14.80 35.83
CA MET A 13 -37.85 -13.63 36.71
C MET A 13 -38.58 -13.85 38.04
N PRO A 14 -38.14 -13.27 39.16
CA PRO A 14 -38.86 -13.39 40.42
C PRO A 14 -40.27 -12.76 40.32
N ALA A 15 -41.29 -13.49 40.79
CA ALA A 15 -42.71 -13.11 40.69
C ALA A 15 -43.05 -11.77 41.37
N LYS A 16 -42.22 -11.34 42.32
CA LYS A 16 -42.36 -10.06 43.05
C LYS A 16 -41.75 -8.86 42.33
N MET A 17 -41.08 -9.06 41.19
CA MET A 17 -40.50 -7.97 40.38
C MET A 17 -41.60 -7.17 39.69
N SER A 18 -41.49 -5.84 39.63
CA SER A 18 -42.43 -5.00 38.88
C SER A 18 -42.33 -5.29 37.39
N ASP A 19 -43.42 -5.09 36.65
CA ASP A 19 -43.45 -5.40 35.21
C ASP A 19 -42.48 -4.50 34.42
N GLU A 20 -42.31 -3.24 34.81
CA GLU A 20 -41.28 -2.34 34.24
C GLU A 20 -39.86 -2.89 34.39
N LEU A 21 -39.53 -3.46 35.55
CA LEU A 21 -38.22 -4.07 35.80
C LEU A 21 -38.05 -5.38 35.00
N LYS A 22 -39.11 -6.17 34.82
CA LYS A 22 -39.07 -7.36 33.97
C LYS A 22 -38.78 -6.98 32.52
N THR A 23 -39.50 -6.00 31.98
CA THR A 23 -39.28 -5.49 30.61
C THR A 23 -37.86 -4.94 30.43
N LEU A 24 -37.34 -4.19 31.41
CA LEU A 24 -35.97 -3.69 31.36
C LEU A 24 -34.93 -4.81 31.33
N ASN A 25 -35.11 -5.86 32.15
CA ASN A 25 -34.18 -6.99 32.15
C ASN A 25 -34.21 -7.78 30.83
N VAL A 26 -35.39 -7.98 30.22
CA VAL A 26 -35.50 -8.57 28.87
C VAL A 26 -34.74 -7.73 27.84
N TYR A 27 -34.87 -6.41 27.90
CA TYR A 27 -34.16 -5.51 27.00
C TYR A 27 -32.63 -5.56 27.19
N VAL A 28 -32.15 -5.58 28.43
CA VAL A 28 -30.71 -5.69 28.76
C VAL A 28 -30.15 -7.00 28.21
N ASP A 29 -30.87 -8.09 28.42
CA ASP A 29 -30.46 -9.43 27.98
C ASP A 29 -30.37 -9.53 26.46
N GLN A 30 -31.38 -9.04 25.75
CA GLN A 30 -31.38 -8.97 24.28
C GLN A 30 -30.23 -8.12 23.77
N THR A 31 -30.01 -6.94 24.38
CA THR A 31 -28.91 -6.04 23.98
C THR A 31 -27.54 -6.68 24.20
N ALA A 32 -27.36 -7.43 25.29
CA ALA A 32 -26.13 -8.16 25.57
C ALA A 32 -25.86 -9.27 24.53
N PHE A 33 -26.90 -10.01 24.14
CA PHE A 33 -26.80 -11.01 23.07
C PHE A 33 -26.44 -10.37 21.71
N ASP A 34 -27.13 -9.31 21.32
CA ASP A 34 -26.88 -8.62 20.05
C ASP A 34 -25.46 -8.03 20.01
N SER A 35 -25.00 -7.48 21.14
CA SER A 35 -23.63 -6.96 21.29
C SER A 35 -22.59 -8.06 21.17
N LEU A 36 -22.78 -9.20 21.83
CA LEU A 36 -21.88 -10.35 21.74
C LEU A 36 -21.78 -10.86 20.29
N GLU A 37 -22.91 -11.02 19.62
CA GLU A 37 -22.92 -11.43 18.21
C GLU A 37 -22.17 -10.42 17.33
N SER A 38 -22.31 -9.13 17.62
CA SER A 38 -21.56 -8.09 16.93
C SER A 38 -20.05 -8.22 17.14
N THR A 39 -19.58 -8.59 18.34
CA THR A 39 -18.14 -8.82 18.59
C THR A 39 -17.61 -10.03 17.83
N ARG A 40 -18.41 -11.10 17.70
CA ARG A 40 -18.05 -12.27 16.88
C ARG A 40 -17.96 -11.92 15.40
N ARG A 41 -18.91 -11.13 14.87
CA ARG A 41 -18.84 -10.61 13.50
C ARG A 41 -17.60 -9.74 13.28
N MET A 42 -17.26 -8.90 14.26
CA MET A 42 -16.08 -8.03 14.21
C MET A 42 -14.78 -8.85 14.12
N LEU A 43 -14.65 -9.91 14.91
CA LEU A 43 -13.52 -10.84 14.82
C LEU A 43 -13.37 -11.43 13.42
N ALA A 44 -14.46 -11.97 12.86
CA ALA A 44 -14.45 -12.57 11.52
C ALA A 44 -14.03 -11.55 10.44
N LEU A 45 -14.57 -10.33 10.49
CA LEU A 45 -14.20 -9.26 9.57
C LEU A 45 -12.73 -8.83 9.71
N CYS A 46 -12.21 -8.76 10.94
CA CYS A 46 -10.81 -8.44 11.18
C CYS A 46 -9.87 -9.53 10.66
N GLU A 47 -10.23 -10.80 10.80
CA GLU A 47 -9.45 -11.92 10.29
C GLU A 47 -9.43 -11.95 8.75
N GLU A 48 -10.59 -11.75 8.12
CA GLU A 48 -10.71 -11.61 6.66
C GLU A 48 -9.89 -10.42 6.15
N SER A 49 -10.00 -9.27 6.82
CA SER A 49 -9.22 -8.06 6.48
C SER A 49 -7.72 -8.30 6.61
N LYS A 50 -7.28 -9.07 7.60
CA LYS A 50 -5.87 -9.42 7.79
C LYS A 50 -5.37 -10.28 6.65
N GLU A 51 -6.13 -11.29 6.23
CA GLU A 51 -5.74 -12.15 5.11
C GLU A 51 -5.65 -11.36 3.80
N ALA A 52 -6.64 -10.51 3.51
CA ALA A 52 -6.63 -9.62 2.36
C ALA A 52 -5.45 -8.63 2.41
N GLY A 53 -5.13 -8.09 3.58
CA GLY A 53 -3.99 -7.20 3.82
C GLY A 53 -2.65 -7.89 3.54
N ILE A 54 -2.45 -9.11 4.04
CA ILE A 54 -1.22 -9.89 3.78
C ILE A 54 -1.06 -10.15 2.28
N LYS A 55 -2.13 -10.58 1.60
CA LYS A 55 -2.11 -10.80 0.16
C LYS A 55 -1.73 -9.52 -0.61
N THR A 56 -2.23 -8.38 -0.16
CA THR A 56 -1.92 -7.08 -0.78
C THR A 56 -0.46 -6.69 -0.58
N LEU A 57 0.10 -6.89 0.61
CA LEU A 57 1.52 -6.65 0.88
C LEU A 57 2.43 -7.52 -0.01
N VAL A 58 2.11 -8.81 -0.17
CA VAL A 58 2.86 -9.69 -1.10
C VAL A 58 2.76 -9.20 -2.54
N MET A 59 1.58 -8.79 -2.99
CA MET A 59 1.43 -8.24 -4.34
C MET A 59 2.18 -6.91 -4.54
N LEU A 60 2.30 -6.08 -3.49
CA LEU A 60 3.10 -4.86 -3.55
C LEU A 60 4.59 -5.17 -3.63
N ASP A 61 5.07 -6.14 -2.86
CA ASP A 61 6.46 -6.60 -2.91
C ASP A 61 6.83 -7.12 -4.33
N ASP A 62 6.01 -8.02 -4.88
CA ASP A 62 6.17 -8.53 -6.25
C ASP A 62 6.13 -7.42 -7.32
N GLN A 63 5.33 -6.37 -7.10
CA GLN A 63 5.26 -5.20 -7.98
C GLN A 63 6.51 -4.33 -7.87
N GLY A 64 7.06 -4.15 -6.66
CA GLY A 64 8.32 -3.44 -6.43
C GLY A 64 9.48 -4.07 -7.21
N GLU A 65 9.63 -5.40 -7.13
CA GLU A 65 10.66 -6.11 -7.91
C GLU A 65 10.46 -5.98 -9.43
N GLN A 66 9.21 -5.95 -9.90
CA GLN A 66 8.91 -5.72 -11.31
C GLN A 66 9.32 -4.33 -11.76
N LEU A 67 9.03 -3.30 -10.97
CA LEU A 67 9.41 -1.93 -11.27
C LEU A 67 10.93 -1.75 -11.28
N GLU A 68 11.65 -2.38 -10.35
CA GLU A 68 13.12 -2.38 -10.35
C GLU A 68 13.68 -3.01 -11.63
N ARG A 69 13.13 -4.15 -12.06
CA ARG A 69 13.52 -4.77 -13.35
C ARG A 69 13.23 -3.86 -14.54
N VAL A 70 12.09 -3.18 -14.56
CA VAL A 70 11.74 -2.24 -15.64
C VAL A 70 12.70 -1.05 -15.66
N GLU A 71 12.99 -0.47 -14.49
CA GLU A 71 13.93 0.65 -14.38
C GLU A 71 15.34 0.25 -14.85
N GLY A 72 15.85 -0.92 -14.45
CA GLY A 72 17.15 -1.43 -14.90
C GLY A 72 17.21 -1.74 -16.40
N ASN A 73 16.11 -2.23 -16.98
CA ASN A 73 16.01 -2.41 -18.43
C ASN A 73 16.05 -1.07 -19.18
N LEU A 74 15.42 -0.02 -18.64
CA LEU A 74 15.50 1.32 -19.23
C LEU A 74 16.93 1.90 -19.17
N ASP A 75 17.66 1.65 -18.09
CA ASP A 75 19.08 2.02 -17.98
C ASP A 75 19.94 1.29 -19.01
N THR A 76 19.64 0.01 -19.26
CA THR A 76 20.30 -0.78 -20.31
C THR A 76 20.00 -0.20 -21.70
N ILE A 77 18.74 0.08 -22.02
CA ILE A 77 18.34 0.68 -23.29
C ILE A 77 19.06 2.02 -23.52
N ASN A 78 19.17 2.85 -22.47
CA ASN A 78 19.87 4.13 -22.61
C ASN A 78 21.36 3.94 -22.94
N THR A 79 22.00 2.92 -22.38
CA THR A 79 23.39 2.56 -22.69
C THR A 79 23.52 2.04 -24.12
N ASP A 80 22.64 1.14 -24.54
CA ASP A 80 22.64 0.59 -25.90
C ASP A 80 22.40 1.68 -26.95
N MET A 81 21.50 2.62 -26.68
CA MET A 81 21.21 3.74 -27.57
C MET A 81 22.38 4.72 -27.70
N LYS A 82 23.18 4.87 -26.64
CA LYS A 82 24.44 5.64 -26.69
C LYS A 82 25.43 5.00 -27.65
N GLU A 83 25.65 3.70 -27.56
CA GLU A 83 26.53 2.96 -28.47
C GLU A 83 26.01 3.01 -29.92
N ALA A 84 24.71 2.79 -30.11
CA ALA A 84 24.07 2.90 -31.43
C ALA A 84 24.27 4.28 -32.07
N GLU A 85 24.15 5.37 -31.30
CA GLU A 85 24.39 6.72 -31.80
C GLU A 85 25.85 6.97 -32.20
N GLU A 86 26.82 6.40 -31.47
CA GLU A 86 28.24 6.47 -31.84
C GLU A 86 28.51 5.75 -33.16
N HIS A 87 27.92 4.56 -33.35
CA HIS A 87 27.99 3.85 -34.63
C HIS A 87 27.36 4.65 -35.77
N LEU A 88 26.17 5.25 -35.56
CA LEU A 88 25.53 6.11 -36.56
C LEU A 88 26.39 7.33 -36.91
N LYS A 89 27.00 7.99 -35.92
CA LYS A 89 27.96 9.09 -36.18
C LYS A 89 29.17 8.61 -36.97
N GLY A 90 29.62 7.37 -36.77
CA GLY A 90 30.65 6.73 -37.58
C GLY A 90 30.23 6.57 -39.03
N MET A 91 29.01 6.12 -39.27
CA MET A 91 28.44 5.91 -40.62
C MET A 91 28.11 7.21 -41.36
N GLU A 92 27.82 8.30 -40.65
CA GLU A 92 27.58 9.63 -41.24
C GLU A 92 28.86 10.31 -41.79
N LYS A 93 30.05 9.80 -41.45
CA LYS A 93 31.33 10.33 -41.95
C LYS A 93 31.62 9.80 -43.35
N CYS A 94 31.68 10.71 -44.33
CA CYS A 94 32.21 10.40 -45.66
C CYS A 94 33.74 10.60 -45.67
N CYS A 95 34.48 9.63 -46.19
CA CYS A 95 35.93 9.72 -46.45
C CYS A 95 36.82 10.06 -45.22
N GLY A 96 36.62 9.38 -44.09
CA GLY A 96 37.61 9.24 -43.01
C GLY A 96 37.96 10.47 -42.16
N LEU A 97 37.70 11.71 -42.60
CA LEU A 97 38.14 12.91 -41.88
C LEU A 97 37.15 14.10 -41.88
N CYS A 98 36.10 14.11 -42.71
CA CYS A 98 35.17 15.24 -42.83
C CYS A 98 33.71 14.84 -42.57
N ILE A 99 33.11 15.40 -41.50
CA ILE A 99 31.65 15.36 -41.30
C ILE A 99 31.02 16.27 -42.36
N LEU A 100 30.14 15.76 -43.22
CA LEU A 100 29.40 16.62 -44.14
C LEU A 100 28.60 17.66 -43.33
N PRO A 101 28.74 18.98 -43.61
CA PRO A 101 28.01 20.04 -42.89
C PRO A 101 26.49 19.86 -42.90
N CYS A 102 25.95 19.12 -43.87
CA CYS A 102 24.54 18.78 -43.99
C CYS A 102 24.08 17.55 -43.17
N MET A 103 24.95 16.96 -42.33
CA MET A 103 24.64 15.76 -41.53
C MET A 103 25.03 15.89 -40.05
N LYS A 104 25.27 17.10 -39.54
CA LYS A 104 25.45 17.33 -38.10
C LYS A 104 24.11 17.11 -37.37
N GLY A 105 23.90 15.90 -36.84
CA GLY A 105 22.91 15.66 -35.81
C GLY A 105 23.38 16.26 -34.48
N GLU A 106 22.45 16.76 -33.67
CA GLU A 106 22.75 17.23 -32.32
C GLU A 106 23.04 16.03 -31.40
N ASP A 107 23.97 16.20 -30.45
CA ASP A 107 24.26 15.17 -29.47
C ASP A 107 23.12 15.12 -28.44
N PHE A 108 22.33 14.04 -28.45
CA PHE A 108 21.18 13.86 -27.54
C PHE A 108 21.56 14.05 -26.06
N GLU A 109 22.74 13.58 -25.66
CA GLU A 109 23.26 13.68 -24.30
C GLU A 109 23.60 15.11 -23.84
N LYS A 110 23.70 16.07 -24.77
CA LYS A 110 23.94 17.48 -24.44
C LYS A 110 22.64 18.25 -24.18
N ASN A 111 21.47 17.64 -24.40
CA ASN A 111 20.20 18.25 -24.05
C ASN A 111 20.08 18.40 -22.52
N SER A 112 19.61 19.56 -22.07
CA SER A 112 19.28 19.80 -20.67
C SER A 112 18.26 18.81 -20.12
N GLU A 113 17.33 18.30 -20.93
CA GLU A 113 16.36 17.28 -20.50
C GLU A 113 17.02 15.95 -20.19
N TYR A 114 17.97 15.50 -21.03
CA TYR A 114 18.72 14.28 -20.79
C TYR A 114 19.44 14.31 -19.43
N SER A 115 20.11 15.43 -19.11
CA SER A 115 20.79 15.57 -17.83
C SER A 115 19.83 15.55 -16.63
N LYS A 116 18.60 16.03 -16.77
CA LYS A 116 17.59 16.02 -15.69
C LYS A 116 17.04 14.63 -15.42
N THR A 117 16.93 13.80 -16.45
CA THR A 117 16.41 12.43 -16.31
C THR A 117 17.49 11.44 -15.88
N TRP A 118 18.70 11.57 -16.44
CA TRP A 118 19.76 10.54 -16.32
C TRP A 118 20.94 10.93 -15.43
N LYS A 119 21.09 12.21 -15.08
CA LYS A 119 22.15 12.67 -14.16
C LYS A 119 21.62 13.26 -12.86
N LYS A 120 20.33 13.11 -12.60
CA LYS A 120 19.76 13.50 -11.32
C LYS A 120 20.14 12.42 -10.32
N ASP A 121 21.19 12.70 -9.55
CA ASP A 121 21.51 11.95 -8.34
C ASP A 121 20.34 12.19 -7.38
N ASP A 122 19.39 11.26 -7.33
CA ASP A 122 18.29 11.31 -6.37
C ASP A 122 18.58 10.27 -5.29
N ASP A 123 19.46 10.64 -4.37
CA ASP A 123 19.60 10.01 -3.06
C ASP A 123 18.20 9.87 -2.47
N GLY A 124 17.72 8.62 -2.41
CA GLY A 124 16.37 8.23 -2.02
C GLY A 124 15.80 9.12 -0.92
N GLY A 125 15.02 10.12 -1.33
CA GLY A 125 14.45 11.10 -0.44
C GLY A 125 13.65 10.40 0.64
N VAL A 126 14.23 10.31 1.83
CA VAL A 126 13.62 9.72 3.03
C VAL A 126 12.19 10.23 3.12
N ILE A 127 11.23 9.31 3.06
CA ILE A 127 9.81 9.62 3.21
C ILE A 127 9.65 10.26 4.59
N SER A 128 9.58 11.59 4.63
CA SER A 128 9.41 12.35 5.87
C SER A 128 7.98 12.22 6.41
N ASP A 129 7.06 11.67 5.61
CA ASP A 129 5.66 11.38 5.95
C ASP A 129 5.46 9.97 6.51
N GLN A 130 6.53 9.23 6.82
CA GLN A 130 6.34 7.98 7.55
C GLN A 130 5.87 8.33 8.97
N PRO A 131 4.72 7.83 9.42
CA PRO A 131 4.25 8.10 10.77
C PRO A 131 5.32 7.62 11.74
N ARG A 132 5.97 8.59 12.40
CA ARG A 132 7.01 8.33 13.40
C ARG A 132 6.39 7.47 14.49
N ILE A 133 6.71 6.18 14.48
CA ILE A 133 6.40 5.29 15.60
C ILE A 133 7.28 5.74 16.76
N THR A 134 6.72 6.56 17.64
CA THR A 134 7.22 6.64 19.01
C THR A 134 6.95 5.28 19.65
N VAL A 135 7.92 4.37 19.56
CA VAL A 135 8.00 3.18 20.43
C VAL A 135 8.32 3.72 21.83
N GLY A 136 7.29 4.22 22.49
CA GLY A 136 7.43 5.01 23.68
C GLY A 136 6.10 5.53 24.17
N ASP A 137 5.11 4.65 24.27
CA ASP A 137 4.31 4.53 25.49
C ASP A 137 3.45 3.26 25.38
N ASN A 138 3.93 2.16 25.96
CA ASN A 138 3.08 1.01 26.28
C ASN A 138 2.25 1.29 27.56
N GLY A 139 2.09 2.57 27.92
CA GLY A 139 1.36 3.05 29.07
C GLY A 139 -0.12 3.12 28.81
N MET A 140 -0.85 2.20 29.45
CA MET A 140 -2.29 2.30 29.72
C MET A 140 -3.21 2.11 28.51
N GLY A 141 -3.28 0.87 28.02
CA GLY A 141 -4.62 0.34 27.72
C GLY A 141 -5.51 0.47 28.96
N PRO A 142 -6.83 0.67 28.81
CA PRO A 142 -7.72 0.86 29.95
C PRO A 142 -7.50 -0.28 30.96
N GLN A 143 -7.18 0.08 32.21
CA GLN A 143 -6.94 -0.88 33.29
C GLN A 143 -8.23 -1.61 33.72
N GLY A 144 -9.37 -1.26 33.12
CA GLY A 144 -10.60 -2.06 33.12
C GLY A 144 -10.83 -2.58 31.71
N GLY A 145 -11.37 -3.80 31.60
CA GLY A 145 -11.73 -4.41 30.32
C GLY A 145 -12.46 -3.45 29.37
N TYR A 146 -12.37 -3.74 28.08
CA TYR A 146 -13.07 -2.98 27.04
C TYR A 146 -14.59 -2.98 27.24
N VAL A 147 -15.11 -3.99 27.93
CA VAL A 147 -16.51 -4.10 28.31
C VAL A 147 -16.72 -3.75 29.78
N THR A 148 -17.63 -2.81 30.04
CA THR A 148 -18.09 -2.54 31.41
C THR A 148 -18.96 -3.70 31.86
N ARG A 149 -18.55 -4.40 32.92
CA ARG A 149 -19.32 -5.52 33.49
C ARG A 149 -20.55 -5.01 34.22
N ILE A 150 -21.74 -5.42 33.80
CA ILE A 150 -23.03 -5.05 34.39
C ILE A 150 -23.70 -6.29 35.01
N THR A 151 -23.79 -7.38 34.25
CA THR A 151 -24.37 -8.65 34.73
C THR A 151 -23.31 -9.57 35.33
N ASN A 152 -22.04 -9.35 35.00
CA ASN A 152 -20.90 -10.18 35.38
C ASN A 152 -21.14 -11.66 35.05
N ASP A 153 -21.68 -11.90 33.86
CA ASP A 153 -21.94 -13.21 33.31
C ASP A 153 -20.89 -13.62 32.26
N ALA A 154 -20.91 -14.89 31.86
CA ALA A 154 -19.94 -15.43 30.90
C ALA A 154 -20.00 -14.79 29.51
N ARG A 155 -21.11 -14.12 29.14
CA ARG A 155 -21.24 -13.44 27.84
C ARG A 155 -20.45 -12.14 27.85
N GLU A 156 -20.50 -11.38 28.95
CA GLU A 156 -19.69 -10.17 29.11
C GLU A 156 -18.18 -10.51 29.11
N ASP A 157 -17.79 -11.64 29.72
CA ASP A 157 -16.40 -12.12 29.69
C ASP A 157 -15.96 -12.50 28.25
N GLU A 158 -16.80 -13.24 27.50
CA GLU A 158 -16.52 -13.54 26.09
C GLU A 158 -16.46 -12.26 25.24
N MET A 159 -17.35 -11.31 25.49
CA MET A 159 -17.38 -10.04 24.77
C MET A 159 -16.09 -9.23 25.02
N ASP A 160 -15.61 -9.18 26.26
CA ASP A 160 -14.37 -8.50 26.62
C ASP A 160 -13.15 -9.15 25.95
N GLU A 161 -13.09 -10.49 25.95
CA GLU A 161 -12.05 -11.25 25.26
C GLU A 161 -12.07 -11.00 23.74
N ASN A 162 -13.25 -11.06 23.11
CA ASN A 162 -13.42 -10.80 21.69
C ASN A 162 -12.95 -9.39 21.32
N ILE A 163 -13.34 -8.36 22.09
CA ILE A 163 -12.92 -6.98 21.81
C ILE A 163 -11.41 -6.78 22.04
N GLN A 164 -10.81 -7.44 23.03
CA GLN A 164 -9.37 -7.40 23.23
C GLN A 164 -8.60 -8.00 22.04
N GLN A 165 -9.08 -9.13 21.50
CA GLN A 165 -8.54 -9.74 20.29
C GLN A 165 -8.70 -8.83 19.08
N VAL A 166 -9.88 -8.24 18.89
CA VAL A 166 -10.11 -7.24 17.83
C VAL A 166 -9.16 -6.06 17.96
N SER A 167 -9.00 -5.50 19.16
CA SER A 167 -8.11 -4.35 19.41
C SER A 167 -6.68 -4.64 18.94
N THR A 168 -6.19 -5.84 19.21
CA THR A 168 -4.87 -6.31 18.75
C THR A 168 -4.83 -6.48 17.23
N MET A 169 -5.86 -7.09 16.62
CA MET A 169 -5.95 -7.24 15.17
C MET A 169 -6.03 -5.90 14.44
N VAL A 170 -6.78 -4.94 14.97
CA VAL A 170 -6.87 -3.57 14.44
C VAL A 170 -5.52 -2.86 14.54
N GLY A 171 -4.77 -3.06 15.63
CA GLY A 171 -3.39 -2.59 15.75
C GLY A 171 -2.48 -3.15 14.65
N ASN A 172 -2.58 -4.45 14.37
CA ASN A 172 -1.82 -5.09 13.30
C ASN A 172 -2.25 -4.60 11.90
N LEU A 173 -3.57 -4.45 11.66
CA LEU A 173 -4.12 -3.89 10.43
C LEU A 173 -3.61 -2.47 10.19
N ARG A 174 -3.50 -1.65 11.23
CA ARG A 174 -2.92 -0.31 11.15
C ARG A 174 -1.45 -0.36 10.71
N ASN A 175 -0.64 -1.25 11.28
CA ASN A 175 0.75 -1.38 10.89
C ASN A 175 0.88 -1.80 9.41
N MET A 176 0.10 -2.80 8.97
CA MET A 176 0.05 -3.19 7.55
C MET A 176 -0.38 -2.05 6.64
N ALA A 177 -1.36 -1.24 7.05
CA ALA A 177 -1.79 -0.06 6.28
C ALA A 177 -0.68 0.99 6.13
N ILE A 178 0.12 1.20 7.17
CA ILE A 178 1.29 2.10 7.13
C ILE A 178 2.35 1.55 6.16
N ASP A 179 2.65 0.26 6.25
CA ASP A 179 3.64 -0.39 5.37
C ASP A 179 3.20 -0.34 3.91
N MET A 180 1.94 -0.70 3.62
CA MET A 180 1.35 -0.56 2.27
C MET A 180 1.41 0.88 1.77
N SER A 181 1.07 1.87 2.59
CA SER A 181 1.09 3.28 2.20
C SER A 181 2.51 3.78 1.88
N THR A 182 3.50 3.33 2.65
CA THR A 182 4.91 3.68 2.46
C THR A 182 5.42 3.07 1.17
N GLU A 183 5.13 1.79 0.94
CA GLU A 183 5.55 1.07 -0.27
C GLU A 183 4.91 1.64 -1.53
N VAL A 184 3.59 1.91 -1.52
CA VAL A 184 2.91 2.57 -2.65
C VAL A 184 3.52 3.95 -2.95
N SER A 185 3.90 4.71 -1.92
CA SER A 185 4.55 6.02 -2.11
C SER A 185 5.95 5.89 -2.74
N ASN A 186 6.71 4.86 -2.36
CA ASN A 186 8.00 4.55 -2.98
C ASN A 186 7.82 4.15 -4.45
N GLN A 187 6.91 3.22 -4.72
CA GLN A 187 6.62 2.73 -6.07
C GLN A 187 6.11 3.85 -6.98
N ASN A 188 5.28 4.78 -6.48
CA ASN A 188 4.83 5.93 -7.26
C ASN A 188 6.00 6.83 -7.69
N ARG A 189 6.95 7.10 -6.79
CA ARG A 189 8.16 7.87 -7.15
C ARG A 189 9.03 7.13 -8.15
N GLN A 190 9.12 5.80 -8.03
CA GLN A 190 9.83 4.97 -9.01
C GLN A 190 9.14 5.01 -10.38
N LEU A 191 7.81 4.96 -10.43
CA LEU A 191 7.04 5.10 -11.66
C LEU A 191 7.28 6.45 -12.34
N ASP A 192 7.37 7.55 -11.59
CA ASP A 192 7.71 8.86 -12.15
C ASP A 192 9.09 8.84 -12.82
N ARG A 193 10.10 8.23 -12.19
CA ARG A 193 11.44 8.07 -12.80
C ARG A 193 11.40 7.18 -14.04
N ILE A 194 10.71 6.04 -13.96
CA ILE A 194 10.53 5.10 -15.08
C ILE A 194 9.89 5.84 -16.26
N LYS A 195 8.87 6.66 -16.00
CA LYS A 195 8.20 7.45 -17.03
C LYS A 195 9.17 8.43 -17.68
N ASP A 196 9.89 9.23 -16.89
CA ASP A 196 10.85 10.20 -17.44
C ASP A 196 11.95 9.51 -18.27
N LYS A 197 12.48 8.37 -17.79
CA LYS A 197 13.46 7.54 -18.52
C LYS A 197 12.86 6.97 -19.81
N THR A 198 11.61 6.51 -19.77
CA THR A 198 10.89 5.97 -20.93
C THR A 198 10.70 7.04 -22.00
N ASP A 199 10.17 8.20 -21.63
CA ASP A 199 9.96 9.33 -22.55
C ASP A 199 11.29 9.77 -23.19
N SER A 200 12.36 9.83 -22.39
CA SER A 200 13.71 10.12 -22.91
C SER A 200 14.20 9.05 -23.89
N ASN A 201 14.03 7.78 -23.58
CA ASN A 201 14.46 6.68 -24.45
C ASN A 201 13.65 6.63 -25.75
N GLU A 202 12.35 6.91 -25.70
CA GLU A 202 11.47 6.96 -26.87
C GLU A 202 11.95 8.00 -27.89
N VAL A 203 12.16 9.25 -27.43
CA VAL A 203 12.67 10.33 -28.31
C VAL A 203 14.05 9.98 -28.88
N ARG A 204 14.90 9.34 -28.07
CA ARG A 204 16.25 8.93 -28.50
C ARG A 204 16.18 7.86 -29.60
N VAL A 205 15.36 6.83 -29.41
CA VAL A 205 15.14 5.76 -30.38
C VAL A 205 14.54 6.30 -31.67
N GLU A 206 13.53 7.17 -31.60
CA GLU A 206 12.92 7.78 -32.79
C GLU A 206 13.94 8.60 -33.59
N SER A 207 14.73 9.43 -32.91
CA SER A 207 15.78 10.24 -33.54
C SER A 207 16.85 9.37 -34.23
N ALA A 208 17.34 8.34 -33.55
CA ALA A 208 18.30 7.39 -34.11
C ALA A 208 17.70 6.65 -35.33
N ASN A 209 16.46 6.18 -35.25
CA ASN A 209 15.79 5.51 -36.34
C ASN A 209 15.63 6.42 -37.57
N LYS A 210 15.27 7.70 -37.36
CA LYS A 210 15.19 8.71 -38.43
C LYS A 210 16.54 8.94 -39.10
N ARG A 211 17.63 9.02 -38.32
CA ARG A 211 19.00 9.14 -38.83
C ARG A 211 19.38 7.93 -39.68
N THR A 212 19.13 6.72 -39.19
CA THR A 212 19.34 5.47 -39.93
C THR A 212 18.56 5.44 -41.25
N SER A 213 17.27 5.81 -41.23
CA SER A 213 16.45 5.87 -42.45
C SER A 213 17.01 6.84 -43.49
N ASN A 214 17.52 8.00 -43.05
CA ASN A 214 18.14 8.98 -43.94
C ASN A 214 19.47 8.49 -44.53
N LEU A 215 20.26 7.72 -43.78
CA LEU A 215 21.47 7.08 -44.28
C LEU A 215 21.15 6.07 -45.39
N ILE A 216 20.14 5.22 -45.17
CA ILE A 216 19.73 4.20 -46.16
C ILE A 216 19.20 4.85 -47.43
N LYS A 217 18.40 5.92 -47.33
CA LYS A 217 17.87 6.64 -48.50
C LYS A 217 18.92 7.37 -49.33
N LYS A 218 20.10 7.63 -48.75
CA LYS A 218 21.22 8.34 -49.41
C LYS A 218 22.32 7.38 -49.89
N SER A 219 22.27 6.11 -49.50
CA SER A 219 23.11 5.04 -50.06
C SER A 219 22.57 4.57 -51.41
#